data_AF-A0A154MTT6-F1
#
_entry.id   AF-A0A154MTT6-F1
#
_cell.length_a   1.000
_cell.length_b   1.000
_cell.length_c   1.000
_cell.angle_alpha   90.00
_cell.angle_beta   90.00
_cell.angle_gamma   90.00
#
_symmetry.space_group_name_H-M   'P 1'
#
loop_
_entity.id
_entity.type
_entity.pdbx_description
1 polymer ?
#
loop_
_entity_poly.entity_id
_entity_poly.type
_entity_poly.pdbx_seq_one_letter_code
_entity_poly.pdbx_strand_id
1 'polypeptide(L)'
;MGWHVREVIDGDQRERRIRHVTRCLSCTLTCVHCGLPAGFSLPPGHPGLGVVEHLAGAATPGLPDLALLHRFCRDNPTTETGIALRRAYLGLATELFETGRRIRCHQRRSHQRLGVRPPRPGRLEVYRKRWRVAKMRYACKACRYYTGSH
;
A
#
# COMPACT_ATOMS: atom_id res chain seq x y z
N MET A 1 -7.71 23.53 -46.30
CA MET A 1 -7.99 22.33 -45.48
C MET A 1 -6.66 21.76 -45.02
N GLY A 2 -6.24 21.92 -43.76
CA GLY A 2 -4.90 21.44 -43.37
C GLY A 2 -4.42 21.68 -41.93
N TRP A 3 -5.31 21.92 -40.96
CA TRP A 3 -4.91 22.31 -39.59
C TRP A 3 -5.13 21.24 -38.51
N HIS A 4 -5.63 20.04 -38.83
CA HIS A 4 -6.02 19.05 -37.81
C HIS A 4 -4.98 17.98 -37.43
N VAL A 5 -3.85 17.87 -38.13
CA VAL A 5 -2.89 16.76 -37.89
C VAL A 5 -1.83 17.11 -36.83
N ARG A 6 -1.51 18.39 -36.65
CA ARG A 6 -0.44 18.84 -35.73
C ARG A 6 -0.84 18.77 -34.25
N GLU A 7 -2.11 19.03 -33.94
CA GLU A 7 -2.63 19.03 -32.56
C GLU A 7 -2.74 17.61 -31.96
N VAL A 8 -3.02 16.59 -32.78
CA VAL A 8 -3.18 15.20 -32.33
C VAL A 8 -1.84 14.58 -31.90
N ILE A 9 -0.76 14.89 -32.61
CA ILE A 9 0.60 14.41 -32.30
C ILE A 9 1.14 15.08 -31.02
N ASP A 10 0.82 16.36 -30.82
CA ASP A 10 1.21 17.11 -29.62
C ASP A 10 0.42 16.65 -28.39
N GLY A 11 -0.87 16.32 -28.55
CA GLY A 11 -1.70 15.68 -27.53
C GLY A 11 -1.14 14.33 -27.06
N ASP A 12 -0.74 13.45 -27.99
CA ASP A 12 -0.19 12.14 -27.66
C ASP A 12 1.21 12.24 -27.01
N GLN A 13 2.07 13.17 -27.44
CA GLN A 13 3.33 13.42 -26.76
C GLN A 13 3.15 14.01 -25.36
N ARG A 14 2.22 14.95 -25.18
CA ARG A 14 1.86 15.52 -23.89
C ARG A 14 1.32 14.45 -22.95
N GLU A 15 0.46 13.57 -23.45
CA GLU A 15 -0.10 12.47 -22.66
C GLU A 15 0.96 11.43 -22.28
N ARG A 16 1.88 11.09 -23.19
CA ARG A 16 3.04 10.23 -22.89
C ARG A 16 3.98 10.87 -21.86
N ARG A 17 4.24 12.18 -21.94
CA ARG A 17 5.00 12.92 -20.93
C ARG A 17 4.27 12.93 -19.58
N ILE A 18 2.96 13.15 -19.56
CA ILE A 18 2.17 13.09 -18.33
C ILE A 18 2.19 11.67 -17.74
N ARG A 19 2.07 10.62 -18.55
CA ARG A 19 2.20 9.23 -18.10
C ARG A 19 3.61 8.90 -17.59
N HIS A 20 4.65 9.43 -18.23
CA HIS A 20 6.03 9.26 -17.79
C HIS A 20 6.29 10.00 -16.48
N VAL A 21 5.87 11.26 -16.37
CA VAL A 21 5.98 12.07 -15.15
C VAL A 21 5.15 11.48 -14.03
N THR A 22 3.92 11.02 -14.28
CA THR A 22 3.11 10.33 -13.24
C THR A 22 3.69 8.98 -12.84
N ARG A 23 4.32 8.23 -13.77
CA ARG A 23 5.09 7.02 -13.41
C ARG A 23 6.34 7.36 -12.58
N CYS A 24 7.12 8.37 -12.96
CA CYS A 24 8.28 8.81 -12.18
C CYS A 24 7.88 9.38 -10.80
N LEU A 25 6.76 10.10 -10.71
CA LEU A 25 6.19 10.56 -9.45
C LEU A 25 5.69 9.39 -8.61
N SER A 26 5.12 8.34 -9.21
CA SER A 26 4.76 7.13 -8.47
C SER A 26 5.98 6.39 -7.89
N CYS A 27 7.17 6.58 -8.48
CA CYS A 27 8.43 6.07 -7.94
C CYS A 27 8.94 6.87 -6.73
N THR A 28 8.53 8.14 -6.56
CA THR A 28 8.96 9.00 -5.44
C THR A 28 7.91 9.12 -4.33
N LEU A 29 6.65 8.90 -4.65
CA LEU A 29 5.52 8.97 -3.72
C LEU A 29 5.34 7.66 -2.96
N THR A 30 6.23 7.43 -1.98
CA THR A 30 6.17 6.26 -1.11
C THR A 30 5.49 6.57 0.21
N CYS A 31 4.69 5.62 0.70
CA CYS A 31 4.14 5.66 2.04
C CYS A 31 5.26 5.62 3.09
N VAL A 32 5.37 6.64 3.94
CA VAL A 32 6.45 6.74 4.95
C VAL A 32 6.40 5.61 5.99
N HIS A 33 5.23 4.98 6.15
CA HIS A 33 5.04 3.93 7.15
C HIS A 33 5.49 2.54 6.66
N CYS A 34 5.24 2.19 5.40
CA CYS A 34 5.54 0.85 4.86
C CYS A 34 6.55 0.85 3.70
N GLY A 35 6.94 2.03 3.21
CA GLY A 35 7.91 2.21 2.12
C GLY A 35 7.46 1.60 0.80
N LEU A 36 6.15 1.50 0.54
CA LEU A 36 5.60 1.08 -0.75
C LEU A 36 4.97 2.28 -1.47
N PRO A 37 4.91 2.27 -2.81
CA PRO A 37 4.26 3.33 -3.58
C PRO A 37 2.80 3.54 -3.14
N ALA A 38 2.39 4.80 -3.00
CA ALA A 38 1.02 5.18 -2.70
C ALA A 38 0.42 5.92 -3.90
N GLY A 39 -0.74 5.45 -4.37
CA GLY A 39 -1.42 6.00 -5.53
C GLY A 39 -2.76 6.64 -5.16
N PHE A 40 -3.12 7.71 -5.86
CA PHE A 40 -4.39 8.44 -5.66
C PHE A 40 -5.51 7.99 -6.61
N SER A 41 -5.18 7.18 -7.63
CA SER A 41 -6.13 6.69 -8.63
C SER A 41 -6.88 5.41 -8.23
N LEU A 42 -6.80 5.02 -6.96
CA LEU A 42 -7.44 3.79 -6.45
C LEU A 42 -8.90 4.06 -6.03
N PRO A 43 -9.78 3.04 -6.07
CA PRO A 43 -11.18 3.21 -5.67
C PRO A 43 -11.35 3.76 -4.26
N PRO A 44 -12.42 4.52 -3.98
CA PRO A 44 -12.75 4.94 -2.63
C PRO A 44 -12.84 3.75 -1.67
N GLY A 45 -12.09 3.82 -0.57
CA GLY A 45 -12.03 2.74 0.42
C GLY A 45 -10.97 1.66 0.16
N HIS A 46 -10.23 1.74 -0.95
CA HIS A 46 -9.10 0.85 -1.19
C HIS A 46 -8.00 1.08 -0.12
N PRO A 47 -7.46 0.01 0.52
CA PRO A 47 -6.47 0.12 1.61
C PRO A 47 -5.22 0.91 1.22
N GLY A 48 -4.76 0.74 0.00
CA GLY A 48 -3.60 1.44 -0.57
C GLY A 48 -3.89 2.80 -1.20
N LEU A 49 -5.09 3.36 -1.05
CA LEU A 49 -5.35 4.73 -1.50
C LEU A 49 -4.42 5.69 -0.75
N GLY A 50 -3.68 6.52 -1.48
CA GLY A 50 -2.80 7.53 -0.92
C GLY A 50 -3.58 8.61 -0.18
N VAL A 51 -3.09 8.99 1.00
CA VAL A 51 -3.59 10.09 1.82
C VAL A 51 -2.40 10.91 2.31
N VAL A 52 -2.59 12.23 2.38
CA VAL A 52 -1.60 13.15 2.93
C VAL A 52 -2.05 13.54 4.33
N GLU A 53 -1.18 13.37 5.31
CA GLU A 53 -1.46 13.66 6.71
C GLU A 53 -0.40 14.59 7.28
N HIS A 54 -0.80 15.46 8.21
CA HIS A 54 0.15 16.26 8.95
C HIS A 54 0.85 15.39 10.01
N LEU A 55 2.17 15.30 9.92
CA LEU A 55 2.99 14.55 10.86
C LEU A 55 4.20 15.41 11.22
N ALA A 56 4.18 15.98 12.43
CA ALA A 56 5.26 16.84 12.92
C ALA A 56 6.61 16.12 12.86
N GLY A 57 7.60 16.74 12.21
CA GLY A 57 8.93 16.15 12.02
C GLY A 57 9.03 15.13 10.89
N ALA A 58 7.99 14.94 10.08
CA ALA A 58 8.08 14.19 8.84
C ALA A 58 8.80 15.02 7.78
N ALA A 59 9.93 14.50 7.29
CA ALA A 59 10.67 15.08 6.17
C ALA A 59 10.24 14.41 4.86
N THR A 60 9.12 14.84 4.29
CA THR A 60 8.84 14.54 2.87
C THR A 60 9.52 15.62 2.01
N PRO A 61 10.32 15.26 1.00
CA PRO A 61 10.98 16.25 0.15
C PRO A 61 9.98 17.25 -0.44
N GLY A 62 10.15 18.53 -0.13
CA GLY A 62 9.30 19.62 -0.63
C GLY A 62 8.02 19.91 0.16
N LEU A 63 7.72 19.16 1.23
CA LEU A 63 6.51 19.33 2.06
C LEU A 63 6.84 19.09 3.55
N PRO A 64 7.28 20.11 4.31
CA PRO A 64 7.55 19.96 5.74
C PRO A 64 6.26 19.62 6.50
N ASP A 65 6.38 18.75 7.50
CA ASP A 65 5.28 18.28 8.36
C ASP A 65 4.12 17.60 7.63
N LEU A 66 4.34 17.16 6.40
CA LEU A 66 3.39 16.39 5.62
C LEU A 66 3.98 15.02 5.30
N ALA A 67 3.18 13.98 5.54
CA ALA A 67 3.54 12.60 5.28
C ALA A 67 2.56 11.98 4.28
N LEU A 68 3.10 11.32 3.27
CA LEU A 68 2.31 10.45 2.42
C LEU A 68 2.13 9.09 3.10
N LEU A 69 0.88 8.66 3.22
CA LEU A 69 0.50 7.37 3.81
C LEU A 69 -0.48 6.64 2.89
N HIS A 70 -0.53 5.32 3.02
CA HIS A 70 -1.73 4.59 2.62
C HIS A 70 -2.85 4.84 3.63
N ARG A 71 -4.10 4.90 3.16
CA ARG A 71 -5.29 4.96 4.02
C ARG A 71 -5.22 3.94 5.15
N PHE A 72 -4.85 2.70 4.82
CA PHE A 72 -4.68 1.64 5.81
C PHE A 72 -3.60 1.96 6.85
N CYS A 73 -2.46 2.50 6.44
CA CYS A 73 -1.35 2.84 7.33
C CYS A 73 -1.67 4.02 8.24
N ARG A 74 -2.45 4.99 7.76
CA ARG A 74 -2.98 6.07 8.60
C ARG A 74 -3.95 5.53 9.65
N ASP A 75 -4.91 4.69 9.23
CA ASP A 75 -5.95 4.17 10.14
C ASP A 75 -5.38 3.14 11.14
N ASN A 76 -4.20 2.59 10.86
CA ASN A 76 -3.50 1.62 11.69
C ASN A 76 -2.04 2.04 11.87
N PRO A 77 -1.77 3.11 12.64
CA PRO A 77 -0.41 3.48 13.01
C PRO A 77 0.08 2.42 14.00
N THR A 78 0.62 1.32 13.48
CA THR A 78 1.05 0.21 14.31
C THR A 78 2.31 0.62 15.06
N THR A 79 2.33 0.47 16.38
CA THR A 79 3.56 0.47 17.19
C THR A 79 4.44 -0.75 16.90
N GLU A 80 3.92 -1.73 16.17
CA GLU A 80 4.63 -2.96 15.81
C GLU A 80 5.82 -2.66 14.90
N THR A 81 6.98 -3.18 15.30
CA THR A 81 8.25 -2.90 14.65
C THR A 81 8.43 -3.76 13.39
N GLY A 82 8.78 -3.10 12.28
CA GLY A 82 9.31 -3.76 11.08
C GLY A 82 8.49 -3.54 9.80
N ILE A 83 9.17 -3.07 8.77
CA ILE A 83 8.61 -2.81 7.42
C ILE A 83 7.89 -4.04 6.86
N ALA A 84 8.46 -5.24 7.02
CA ALA A 84 7.86 -6.47 6.51
C ALA A 84 6.47 -6.76 7.10
N LEU A 85 6.25 -6.47 8.39
CA LEU A 85 4.97 -6.69 9.05
C LEU A 85 3.94 -5.65 8.60
N ARG A 86 4.36 -4.39 8.48
CA ARG A 86 3.53 -3.30 7.94
C ARG A 86 3.05 -3.60 6.53
N ARG A 87 3.95 -4.08 5.67
CA ARG A 87 3.62 -4.56 4.31
C ARG A 87 2.70 -5.78 4.35
N ALA A 88 2.89 -6.72 5.28
CA ALA A 88 2.02 -7.88 5.41
C ALA A 88 0.58 -7.49 5.77
N TYR A 89 0.37 -6.57 6.71
CA TYR A 89 -0.97 -6.09 7.03
C TYR A 89 -1.63 -5.36 5.86
N LEU A 90 -0.87 -4.51 5.15
CA LEU A 90 -1.38 -3.85 3.95
C LEU A 90 -1.77 -4.88 2.88
N GLY A 91 -0.95 -5.93 2.68
CA GLY A 91 -1.22 -6.99 1.71
C GLY A 91 -2.46 -7.81 2.04
N LEU A 92 -2.67 -8.13 3.32
CA LEU A 92 -3.90 -8.78 3.77
C LEU A 92 -5.11 -7.87 3.61
N ALA A 93 -5.01 -6.60 4.00
CA ALA A 93 -6.11 -5.64 3.82
C ALA A 93 -6.48 -5.50 2.34
N THR A 94 -5.48 -5.47 1.46
CA THR A 94 -5.67 -5.42 0.00
C THR A 94 -6.38 -6.68 -0.50
N GLU A 95 -5.96 -7.87 -0.08
CA GLU A 95 -6.64 -9.13 -0.44
C GLU A 95 -8.10 -9.18 0.03
N LEU A 96 -8.38 -8.69 1.23
CA LEU A 96 -9.74 -8.61 1.74
C LEU A 96 -10.58 -7.66 0.90
N PHE A 97 -10.03 -6.49 0.53
CA PHE A 97 -10.70 -5.55 -0.37
C PHE A 97 -10.99 -6.16 -1.75
N GLU A 98 -9.99 -6.77 -2.40
CA GLU A 98 -10.13 -7.44 -3.71
C GLU A 98 -11.20 -8.53 -3.69
N THR A 99 -11.35 -9.24 -2.57
CA THR A 99 -12.34 -10.31 -2.41
C THR A 99 -13.70 -9.82 -1.92
N GLY A 100 -13.93 -8.50 -1.86
CA GLY A 100 -15.17 -7.90 -1.37
C GLY A 100 -15.42 -8.09 0.13
N ARG A 101 -14.43 -8.57 0.88
CA ARG A 101 -14.52 -8.82 2.32
C ARG A 101 -14.09 -7.57 3.08
N ARG A 102 -14.98 -7.01 3.90
CA ARG A 102 -14.62 -5.91 4.80
C ARG A 102 -13.93 -6.45 6.06
N ILE A 103 -12.92 -5.73 6.56
CA ILE A 103 -12.33 -5.98 7.88
C ILE A 103 -13.39 -5.65 8.93
N ARG A 104 -14.07 -6.68 9.47
CA ARG A 104 -15.02 -6.47 10.58
C ARG A 104 -14.26 -6.18 11.87
N CYS A 105 -14.85 -5.41 12.79
CA CYS A 105 -14.25 -5.07 14.10
C CYS A 105 -13.75 -6.33 14.87
N HIS A 106 -14.51 -7.41 14.86
CA HIS A 106 -14.12 -8.70 15.48
C HIS A 106 -12.95 -9.40 14.75
N GLN A 107 -12.75 -9.09 13.46
CA GLN A 107 -11.63 -9.62 12.69
C GLN A 107 -10.35 -8.81 12.92
N ARG A 108 -10.37 -7.64 13.58
CA ARG A 108 -9.14 -6.86 13.87
C ARG A 108 -8.09 -7.68 14.61
N ARG A 109 -8.49 -8.49 15.61
CA ARG A 109 -7.56 -9.39 16.33
C ARG A 109 -7.03 -10.54 15.46
N SER A 110 -7.83 -11.02 14.52
CA SER A 110 -7.42 -12.04 13.54
C SER A 110 -6.55 -11.45 12.42
N HIS A 111 -6.78 -10.18 12.09
CA HIS A 111 -6.03 -9.39 11.12
C HIS A 111 -4.65 -9.04 11.66
N GLN A 112 -4.55 -8.62 12.93
CA GLN A 112 -3.32 -8.60 13.72
C GLN A 112 -2.64 -9.96 13.78
N ARG A 113 -3.36 -11.03 13.41
CA ARG A 113 -2.83 -12.38 13.31
C ARG A 113 -2.61 -12.89 11.88
N LEU A 114 -2.73 -12.04 10.87
CA LEU A 114 -2.61 -12.43 9.46
C LEU A 114 -3.46 -13.68 9.08
N GLY A 115 -4.59 -13.89 9.77
CA GLY A 115 -5.45 -15.08 9.63
C GLY A 115 -4.91 -16.37 10.28
N VAL A 116 -3.76 -16.33 10.96
CA VAL A 116 -3.16 -17.46 11.67
C VAL A 116 -3.85 -17.67 13.02
N ARG A 117 -4.46 -18.85 13.20
CA ARG A 117 -5.12 -19.21 14.46
C ARG A 117 -4.11 -19.29 15.62
N PRO A 118 -4.52 -18.92 16.85
CA PRO A 118 -3.68 -19.07 18.04
C PRO A 118 -3.11 -20.49 18.19
N PRO A 119 -1.91 -20.64 18.76
CA PRO A 119 -1.38 -21.97 19.06
C PRO A 119 -2.29 -22.70 20.06
N ARG A 120 -2.46 -24.01 19.87
CA ARG A 120 -2.87 -24.91 20.95
C ARG A 120 -1.68 -25.10 21.92
N PRO A 121 -1.91 -25.46 23.19
CA PRO A 121 -0.83 -25.84 24.11
C PRO A 121 0.11 -26.85 23.45
N GLY A 122 1.42 -26.64 23.58
CA GLY A 122 2.46 -27.51 22.98
C GLY A 122 2.76 -27.31 21.48
N ARG A 123 2.11 -26.37 20.77
CA ARG A 123 2.33 -26.15 19.32
C ARG A 123 2.83 -24.75 18.95
N LEU A 124 3.59 -24.11 19.83
CA LEU A 124 4.09 -22.74 19.63
C LEU A 124 5.01 -22.62 18.40
N GLU A 125 5.87 -23.60 18.16
CA GLU A 125 6.80 -23.58 17.03
C GLU A 125 6.08 -23.66 15.68
N VAL A 126 5.07 -24.53 15.59
CA VAL A 126 4.21 -24.66 14.42
C VAL A 126 3.48 -23.33 14.14
N TYR A 127 2.99 -22.68 15.20
CA TYR A 127 2.40 -21.34 15.08
C TYR A 127 3.42 -20.32 14.57
N ARG A 128 4.63 -20.25 15.14
CA ARG A 128 5.69 -19.33 14.69
C ARG A 128 6.07 -19.57 13.23
N LYS A 129 6.18 -20.82 12.78
CA LYS A 129 6.44 -21.15 11.38
C LYS A 129 5.32 -20.65 10.46
N ARG A 130 4.06 -20.96 10.80
CA ARG A 130 2.88 -20.50 10.04
C ARG A 130 2.78 -18.98 10.02
N TRP A 131 3.07 -18.33 11.13
CA TRP A 131 3.14 -16.88 11.27
C TRP A 131 4.11 -16.25 10.28
N ARG A 132 5.36 -16.73 10.27
CA ARG A 132 6.40 -16.22 9.36
C ARG A 132 6.01 -16.41 7.91
N VAL A 133 5.45 -17.57 7.55
CA VAL A 133 4.98 -17.85 6.19
C VAL A 133 3.86 -16.89 5.79
N ALA A 134 2.84 -16.70 6.64
CA ALA A 134 1.76 -15.77 6.37
C ALA A 134 2.27 -14.33 6.22
N LYS A 135 3.17 -13.89 7.11
CA LYS A 135 3.82 -12.58 7.04
C LYS A 135 4.53 -12.37 5.71
N MET A 136 5.38 -13.30 5.30
CA MET A 136 6.12 -13.18 4.04
C MET A 136 5.18 -13.22 2.83
N ARG A 137 4.18 -14.12 2.83
CA ARG A 137 3.19 -14.21 1.75
C ARG A 137 2.51 -12.86 1.52
N TYR A 138 1.94 -12.26 2.56
CA TYR A 138 1.23 -11.00 2.41
C TYR A 138 2.17 -9.81 2.16
N ALA A 139 3.38 -9.81 2.73
CA ALA A 139 4.36 -8.77 2.45
C ALA A 139 4.76 -8.78 0.96
N CYS A 140 5.06 -9.97 0.41
CA CYS A 140 5.38 -10.13 -1.02
C CYS A 140 4.18 -9.80 -1.91
N LYS A 141 2.95 -10.11 -1.46
CA LYS A 141 1.73 -9.71 -2.18
C LYS A 141 1.64 -8.18 -2.26
N ALA A 142 1.80 -7.49 -1.13
CA ALA A 142 1.79 -6.03 -1.09
C ALA A 142 2.88 -5.43 -1.97
N CYS A 143 4.12 -5.92 -1.87
CA CYS A 143 5.21 -5.45 -2.72
C CYS A 143 4.80 -5.53 -4.20
N ARG A 144 4.46 -6.72 -4.69
CA ARG A 144 4.07 -6.93 -6.10
C ARG A 144 2.91 -6.04 -6.54
N TYR A 145 1.87 -5.96 -5.71
CA TYR A 145 0.68 -5.18 -6.01
C TYR A 145 0.98 -3.68 -6.16
N TYR A 146 1.77 -3.11 -5.24
CA TYR A 146 2.01 -1.67 -5.21
C TYR A 146 3.24 -1.23 -6.03
N THR A 147 4.20 -2.11 -6.30
CA THR A 147 5.34 -1.80 -7.19
C THR A 147 5.06 -2.12 -8.66
N GLY A 148 3.95 -2.78 -8.98
CA GLY A 148 3.64 -3.24 -10.34
C GLY A 148 4.57 -4.33 -10.84
N SER A 149 5.28 -5.01 -9.94
CA SER A 149 6.15 -6.14 -10.28
C SER A 149 5.30 -7.41 -10.41
N HIS A 150 4.88 -7.72 -11.64
CA HIS A 150 4.22 -8.97 -11.99
C HIS A 150 5.24 -10.07 -12.33
#